data_AF-A0A382AM13-F1
#
_entry.id   AF-A0A382AM13-F1
#
_cell.length_a   1.000
_cell.length_b   1.000
_cell.length_c   1.000
_cell.angle_alpha   90.00
_cell.angle_beta   90.00
_cell.angle_gamma   90.00
#
_symmetry.space_group_name_H-M   'P 1'
#
loop_
_entity.id
_entity.type
_entity.pdbx_description
1 polymer ?
#
loop_
_entity_poly.entity_id
_entity_poly.type
_entity_poly.pdbx_seq_one_letter_code
_entity_poly.pdbx_strand_id
1 'polypeptide(L)'
;HVIRAAVDVEREEQIISPHHDAGFIARQIHNGEARMAFIMRPVPLNEFVSIVTRGWRLPAKTTNFFPKPPAGAVIQQFGETL
;
A
#
# COMPACT_ATOMS: atom_id res chain seq x y z
N HIS A 1 1.84 3.42 -13.01
CA HIS A 1 3.06 4.01 -12.42
C HIS A 1 3.32 5.38 -13.03
N VAL A 2 2.66 6.43 -12.51
CA VAL A 2 2.76 7.78 -13.09
C VAL A 2 4.05 8.49 -12.67
N ILE A 3 4.56 8.20 -11.47
CA ILE A 3 5.71 8.90 -10.88
C ILE A 3 7.06 8.40 -11.45
N ARG A 4 7.17 7.11 -11.82
CA ARG A 4 8.39 6.53 -12.40
C ARG A 4 8.83 7.14 -13.73
N ALA A 5 7.91 7.79 -14.45
CA ALA A 5 8.27 8.51 -15.67
C ALA A 5 9.06 9.80 -15.38
N ALA A 6 8.99 10.31 -14.14
CA ALA A 6 9.60 11.57 -13.73
C ALA A 6 10.80 11.39 -12.78
N VAL A 7 10.92 10.25 -12.11
CA VAL A 7 12.02 9.95 -11.17
C VAL A 7 12.45 8.49 -11.30
N ASP A 8 13.76 8.24 -11.15
CA ASP A 8 14.30 6.88 -11.08
C ASP A 8 13.87 6.15 -9.79
N VAL A 9 14.07 4.82 -9.77
CA VAL A 9 13.58 3.94 -8.69
C VAL A 9 14.27 4.24 -7.36
N GLU A 10 15.55 4.55 -7.38
CA GLU A 10 16.35 4.80 -6.18
C GLU A 10 15.92 6.11 -5.52
N ARG A 11 15.64 7.13 -6.34
CA ARG A 11 15.10 8.40 -5.89
C ARG A 11 13.64 8.29 -5.45
N GLU A 12 12.83 7.44 -6.10
CA GLU A 12 11.44 7.18 -5.72
C GLU A 12 11.35 6.75 -4.23
N GLU A 13 12.23 5.85 -3.78
CA GLU A 13 12.26 5.38 -2.40
C GLU A 13 12.65 6.46 -1.38
N GLN A 14 13.41 7.48 -1.80
CA GLN A 14 13.85 8.57 -0.94
C GLN A 14 12.81 9.70 -0.81
N ILE A 15 11.91 9.85 -1.79
CA ILE A 15 10.97 10.99 -1.84
C ILE A 15 9.51 10.60 -1.57
N ILE A 16 9.19 9.31 -1.60
CA ILE A 16 7.84 8.81 -1.30
C ILE A 16 7.82 8.14 0.06
N SER A 17 7.07 8.74 1.00
CA SER A 17 6.88 8.21 2.36
C SER A 17 5.44 7.69 2.56
N PRO A 18 5.19 6.37 2.57
CA PRO A 18 3.86 5.80 2.75
C PRO A 18 3.47 5.76 4.24
N HIS A 19 2.33 6.34 4.59
CA HIS A 19 1.77 6.32 5.94
C HIS A 19 0.26 6.05 5.92
N HIS A 20 -0.27 5.44 6.98
CA HIS A 20 -1.70 5.15 7.14
C HIS A 20 -2.41 6.10 8.11
N ASP A 21 -1.66 6.91 8.86
CA ASP A 21 -2.20 7.90 9.80
C ASP A 21 -2.39 9.25 9.10
N ALA A 22 -3.65 9.65 8.92
CA ALA A 22 -4.00 10.92 8.30
C ALA A 22 -3.54 12.14 9.10
N GLY A 23 -3.52 12.06 10.44
CA GLY A 23 -3.06 13.15 11.32
C GLY A 23 -1.54 13.32 11.28
N PHE A 24 -0.79 12.24 11.09
CA PHE A 24 0.64 12.31 10.78
C PHE A 24 0.89 12.99 9.43
N ILE A 25 0.19 12.56 8.37
CA ILE A 25 0.33 13.13 7.02
C ILE A 25 -0.01 14.63 7.02
N ALA A 26 -1.10 15.03 7.66
CA ALA A 26 -1.51 16.44 7.74
C ALA A 26 -0.43 17.32 8.39
N ARG A 27 0.21 16.83 9.47
CA ARG A 27 1.31 17.53 10.12
C ARG A 27 2.54 17.68 9.22
N GLN A 28 2.90 16.65 8.46
CA GLN A 28 4.03 16.75 7.52
C GLN A 28 3.81 17.81 6.43
N ILE A 29 2.59 17.90 5.90
CA ILE A 29 2.24 18.94 4.93
C ILE A 29 2.27 20.32 5.58
N HIS A 30 1.64 20.47 6.76
CA HIS A 30 1.60 21.73 7.48
C HIS A 30 2.99 22.26 7.87
N ASN A 31 3.90 21.36 8.26
CA ASN A 31 5.26 21.71 8.67
C ASN A 31 6.22 21.90 7.47
N GLY A 32 5.76 21.68 6.23
CA GLY A 32 6.58 21.78 5.03
C GLY A 32 7.56 20.62 4.81
N GLU A 33 7.45 19.54 5.60
CA GLU A 33 8.25 18.32 5.46
C GLU A 33 7.85 17.51 4.20
N ALA A 34 6.60 17.63 3.80
CA ALA A 34 6.08 17.07 2.56
C ALA A 34 5.41 18.17 1.71
N ARG A 35 5.56 18.09 0.38
CA ARG A 35 4.96 19.06 -0.55
C ARG A 35 3.54 18.68 -0.98
N MET A 36 3.22 17.39 -0.95
CA MET A 36 1.96 16.84 -1.45
C MET A 36 1.71 15.49 -0.80
N ALA A 37 0.44 15.17 -0.59
CA ALA A 37 0.00 13.85 -0.12
C ALA A 37 -1.12 13.32 -1.03
N PHE A 38 -1.11 12.01 -1.25
CA PHE A 38 -2.18 11.28 -1.93
C PHE A 38 -2.88 10.39 -0.92
N ILE A 39 -4.18 10.59 -0.71
CA ILE A 39 -4.99 9.74 0.16
C ILE A 39 -5.81 8.79 -0.72
N MET A 40 -5.71 7.50 -0.43
CA MET A 40 -6.40 6.45 -1.16
C MET A 40 -7.37 5.71 -0.24
N ARG A 41 -8.51 5.27 -0.79
CA ARG A 41 -9.40 4.35 -0.07
C ARG A 41 -8.69 3.01 0.10
N PRO A 42 -8.80 2.37 1.28
CA PRO A 42 -8.26 1.03 1.47
C PRO A 42 -8.95 0.05 0.52
N VAL A 43 -8.19 -0.92 0.00
CA VAL A 43 -8.73 -1.99 -0.83
C VAL A 43 -9.54 -2.94 0.08
N PRO A 44 -10.83 -3.19 -0.20
CA PRO A 44 -11.62 -4.18 0.53
C PRO A 44 -10.99 -5.57 0.51
N LEU A 45 -11.14 -6.35 1.59
CA LEU A 45 -10.51 -7.67 1.70
C LEU A 45 -10.97 -8.65 0.61
N ASN A 46 -12.26 -8.64 0.26
CA ASN A 46 -12.81 -9.47 -0.81
C ASN A 46 -12.20 -9.13 -2.18
N GLU A 47 -12.00 -7.84 -2.47
CA GLU A 47 -11.36 -7.38 -3.70
C GLU A 47 -9.87 -7.76 -3.71
N PHE A 48 -9.17 -7.57 -2.59
CA PHE A 48 -7.80 -8.04 -2.41
C PHE A 48 -7.66 -9.52 -2.74
N VAL A 49 -8.48 -10.38 -2.11
CA VAL A 49 -8.48 -11.84 -2.33
C VAL A 49 -8.75 -12.16 -3.79
N SER A 50 -9.73 -11.50 -4.42
CA SER A 50 -10.04 -11.72 -5.84
C SER A 50 -8.88 -11.38 -6.77
N ILE A 51 -8.15 -10.29 -6.50
CA ILE A 51 -6.99 -9.88 -7.30
C ILE A 51 -5.85 -10.90 -7.17
N VAL A 52 -5.49 -11.29 -5.93
CA VAL A 52 -4.35 -12.20 -5.72
C VAL A 52 -4.63 -13.63 -6.16
N THR A 53 -5.87 -14.12 -6.02
CA THR A 53 -6.29 -15.45 -6.49
C THR A 53 -6.27 -15.58 -8.01
N ARG A 54 -6.44 -14.47 -8.75
CA ARG A 54 -6.26 -14.42 -10.21
C ARG A 54 -4.79 -14.37 -10.65
N GLY A 55 -3.84 -14.42 -9.71
CA GLY A 55 -2.41 -14.29 -9.98
C GLY A 55 -1.97 -12.86 -10.30
N TRP A 56 -2.85 -11.86 -10.13
CA TRP A 56 -2.52 -10.46 -10.35
C TRP A 56 -1.89 -9.85 -9.11
N ARG A 57 -1.05 -8.82 -9.32
CA ARG A 57 -0.33 -8.12 -8.25
C ARG A 57 -0.91 -6.74 -8.05
N LEU A 58 -1.20 -6.39 -6.80
CA LEU A 58 -1.49 -5.03 -6.41
C LEU A 58 -0.24 -4.15 -6.56
N PRO A 59 -0.39 -2.83 -6.80
CA PRO A 59 0.74 -1.91 -6.75
C PRO A 59 1.42 -1.99 -5.38
N ALA A 60 2.74 -1.83 -5.36
CA ALA A 60 3.50 -1.82 -4.11
C ALA A 60 2.95 -0.74 -3.15
N LYS A 61 3.00 -1.02 -1.84
CA LYS A 61 2.60 -0.08 -0.78
C LYS A 61 1.10 0.32 -0.78
N THR A 62 0.24 -0.45 -1.46
CA THR A 62 -1.23 -0.23 -1.52
C THR A 62 -1.98 -0.80 -0.31
N THR A 63 -1.42 -1.79 0.37
CA THR A 63 -2.06 -2.48 1.50
C THR A 63 -1.21 -2.38 2.76
N ASN A 64 -1.82 -2.00 3.88
CA ASN A 64 -1.22 -2.08 5.21
C ASN A 64 -2.02 -3.07 6.07
N PHE A 65 -1.49 -4.28 6.26
CA PHE A 65 -2.16 -5.30 7.07
C PHE A 65 -1.96 -5.02 8.56
N PHE A 66 -3.07 -5.00 9.31
CA PHE A 66 -3.04 -4.87 10.77
C PHE A 66 -3.97 -5.92 11.42
N PRO A 67 -3.46 -6.75 12.36
CA PRO A 67 -2.05 -6.88 12.73
C PRO A 67 -1.21 -7.37 11.53
N LYS A 68 0.09 -7.07 11.53
CA LYS A 68 0.99 -7.60 10.50
C LYS A 68 0.97 -9.13 10.57
N PRO A 69 0.81 -9.84 9.43
CA PRO A 69 0.94 -11.28 9.43
C PRO A 69 2.32 -11.67 9.98
N PRO A 70 2.41 -12.75 10.77
CA PRO A 70 3.70 -13.32 11.15
C PRO A 70 4.57 -13.54 9.91
N ALA A 71 5.88 -13.27 10.02
CA ALA A 71 6.78 -13.55 8.91
C ALA A 71 6.70 -15.03 8.52
N GLY A 72 6.56 -15.32 7.22
CA GLY A 72 6.36 -16.69 6.72
C GLY A 72 4.92 -17.22 6.84
N ALA A 73 3.96 -16.41 7.29
CA ALA A 73 2.55 -16.80 7.25
C ALA A 73 2.07 -16.89 5.79
N VAL A 74 1.60 -18.07 5.40
CA VAL A 74 0.92 -18.28 4.12
C VAL A 74 -0.58 -18.12 4.36
N ILE A 75 -1.20 -17.12 3.72
CA ILE A 75 -2.66 -16.98 3.72
C ILE A 75 -3.20 -17.98 2.69
N GLN A 76 -3.50 -19.20 3.16
CA GLN A 76 -4.20 -20.22 2.37
C GLN A 76 -5.65 -20.31 2.83
N GLN A 77 -6.56 -20.45 1.88
CA GLN A 77 -7.92 -20.88 2.17
C GLN A 77 -7.90 -22.41 2.33
N PHE A 78 -8.25 -22.91 3.53
CA PHE A 78 -8.53 -24.33 3.74
C PHE A 78 -10.04 -24.51 3.89
N GLY A 79 -10.68 -25.20 2.94
CA GLY A 79 -12.12 -25.47 2.93
C GLY A 79 -12.65 -25.77 1.52
N GLU A 80 -13.84 -26.36 1.42
CA GLU A 80 -14.45 -26.68 0.13
C GLU A 80 -14.71 -25.41 -0.69
N THR A 81 -14.31 -25.46 -1.95
CA THR A 81 -14.66 -24.46 -2.96
C THR A 81 -16.12 -24.68 -3.33
N LEU A 82 -16.97 -23.67 -3.14
CA LEU A 82 -18.31 -23.66 -3.75
C LEU A 82 -18.17 -23.53 -5.28
#